data_AF-A0A842W785-F1
#
_entry.id   AF-A0A842W785-F1
#
_cell.length_a   1.000
_cell.length_b   1.000
_cell.length_c   1.000
_cell.angle_alpha   90.00
_cell.angle_beta   90.00
_cell.angle_gamma   90.00
#
_symmetry.space_group_name_H-M   'P 1'
#
loop_
_entity.id
_entity.type
_entity.pdbx_description
1 polymer ?
#
loop_
_entity_poly.entity_id
_entity_poly.type
_entity_poly.pdbx_seq_one_letter_code
_entity_poly.pdbx_strand_id
1 'polypeptide(L)' 'MITKQTKIGEVLQKYGEKAAKILMENGMGCVGCPGAQAESIEAGCKAHGLSDEDVEKVVKG' A
#
# COMPACT_ATOMS: atom_id res chain seq x y z
N MET A 1 -9.68 -11.15 2.35
CA MET A 1 -10.07 -9.88 1.71
C MET A 1 -9.08 -8.82 2.18
N ILE A 2 -8.40 -8.11 1.28
CA ILE A 2 -7.64 -6.91 1.68
C ILE A 2 -8.66 -5.79 1.86
N THR A 3 -8.43 -4.92 2.83
CA THR A 3 -9.16 -3.66 2.95
C THR A 3 -8.16 -2.52 3.04
N LYS A 4 -8.64 -1.29 2.88
CA LYS A 4 -7.82 -0.09 3.08
C LYS A 4 -7.23 0.06 4.49
N GLN A 5 -7.76 -0.68 5.49
CA GLN A 5 -7.23 -0.76 6.85
C GLN A 5 -6.13 -1.83 7.03
N THR A 6 -5.95 -2.72 6.04
CA THR A 6 -4.87 -3.73 6.07
C THR A 6 -3.52 -3.00 6.10
N LYS A 7 -2.55 -3.56 6.84
CA LYS A 7 -1.21 -2.98 6.91
C LYS A 7 -0.45 -3.19 5.60
N ILE A 8 0.38 -2.23 5.22
CA ILE A 8 1.23 -2.34 4.03
C ILE A 8 2.14 -3.56 4.13
N GLY A 9 2.75 -3.81 5.30
CA GLY A 9 3.59 -5.00 5.52
C GLY A 9 2.86 -6.32 5.30
N GLU A 10 1.59 -6.41 5.69
CA GLU A 10 0.76 -7.61 5.49
C GLU A 10 0.47 -7.85 4.01
N VAL A 11 0.21 -6.77 3.25
CA VAL A 11 0.01 -6.86 1.80
C VAL A 11 1.30 -7.29 1.10
N LEU A 12 2.45 -6.71 1.46
CA LEU A 12 3.74 -7.10 0.88
C LEU A 12 4.09 -8.56 1.18
N GLN A 13 3.84 -9.05 2.39
CA GLN A 13 4.07 -10.46 2.72
C GLN A 13 3.19 -11.40 1.89
N LYS A 14 1.93 -11.01 1.64
CA LYS A 14 0.96 -11.88 0.98
C LYS A 14 1.04 -11.86 -0.55
N TYR A 15 1.43 -10.73 -1.13
CA TYR A 15 1.41 -10.51 -2.58
C TYR A 15 2.79 -10.20 -3.18
N GLY A 16 3.82 -10.08 -2.34
CA GLY A 16 5.21 -9.93 -2.75
C GLY A 16 5.43 -8.77 -3.71
N GLU A 17 6.19 -9.04 -4.77
CA GLU A 17 6.59 -8.04 -5.77
C GLU A 17 5.41 -7.36 -6.48
N LYS A 18 4.28 -8.05 -6.66
CA LYS A 18 3.10 -7.46 -7.33
C LYS A 18 2.57 -6.26 -6.55
N ALA A 19 2.40 -6.40 -5.24
CA ALA A 19 1.96 -5.32 -4.39
C ALA A 19 3.01 -4.21 -4.26
N ALA A 20 4.29 -4.59 -4.13
CA ALA A 20 5.38 -3.63 -4.09
C ALA A 20 5.40 -2.75 -5.34
N LYS A 21 5.25 -3.36 -6.53
CA LYS A 21 5.22 -2.64 -7.82
C LYS A 21 4.06 -1.65 -7.89
N ILE A 22 2.84 -2.09 -7.59
CA ILE A 22 1.65 -1.22 -7.64
C ILE A 22 1.83 -0.03 -6.69
N LEU A 23 2.25 -0.28 -5.44
CA LEU A 23 2.47 0.78 -4.46
C LEU A 23 3.58 1.74 -4.90
N MET A 24 4.70 1.24 -5.42
CA MET A 24 5.81 2.06 -5.92
C MET A 24 5.42 2.93 -7.13
N GLU A 25 4.67 2.37 -8.08
CA GLU A 25 4.10 3.12 -9.22
C GLU A 25 3.15 4.24 -8.76
N ASN A 26 2.55 4.05 -7.59
CA ASN A 26 1.66 4.98 -6.91
C ASN A 26 2.40 5.89 -5.92
N GLY A 27 3.69 6.13 -6.08
CA GLY A 27 4.45 7.10 -5.27
C GLY A 27 4.88 6.61 -3.89
N MET A 28 4.59 5.36 -3.54
CA MET A 28 5.02 4.74 -2.28
C MET A 28 6.43 4.14 -2.40
N GLY A 29 7.43 4.91 -2.85
CA GLY A 29 8.80 4.39 -3.06
C GLY A 29 9.44 3.76 -1.81
N CYS A 30 8.95 4.08 -0.62
CA CYS A 30 9.46 3.61 0.66
C CYS A 30 8.72 2.40 1.25
N VAL A 31 7.98 1.59 0.45
CA VAL A 31 7.20 0.45 1.00
C VAL A 31 8.02 -0.56 1.83
N GLY A 32 9.33 -0.64 1.58
CA GLY A 32 10.25 -1.52 2.31
C GLY A 32 10.67 -0.97 3.69
N CYS A 33 10.36 0.28 4.00
CA CYS A 33 10.69 0.89 5.28
C CYS A 33 9.83 0.28 6.41
N PRO A 34 10.42 -0.06 7.58
CA PRO A 34 9.65 -0.56 8.72
C PRO A 34 8.51 0.36 9.15
N GLY A 35 8.69 1.69 9.01
CA GLY A 35 7.64 2.67 9.29
C GLY A 35 6.45 2.51 8.35
N ALA A 36 6.69 2.51 7.05
CA ALA A 36 5.66 2.33 6.03
C ALA A 36 4.93 1.00 6.19
N GLN A 37 5.64 -0.08 6.54
CA GLN A 37 5.01 -1.40 6.74
C GLN A 37 4.08 -1.46 7.95
N ALA A 38 4.27 -0.58 8.94
CA ALA A 38 3.40 -0.48 10.11
C ALA A 38 2.10 0.30 9.83
N GLU A 39 2.07 1.10 8.77
CA GLU A 39 0.92 1.91 8.37
C GLU A 39 -0.14 1.06 7.66
N SER A 40 -1.41 1.51 7.73
CA SER A 40 -2.46 1.00 6.85
C SER A 40 -2.23 1.49 5.42
N ILE A 41 -2.76 0.75 4.42
CA ILE A 41 -2.70 1.17 3.01
C ILE A 41 -3.29 2.58 2.86
N GLU A 42 -4.45 2.85 3.47
CA GLU A 42 -5.09 4.16 3.38
C GLU A 42 -4.21 5.28 3.94
N ALA A 43 -3.64 5.08 5.13
CA ALA A 43 -2.80 6.08 5.78
C ALA A 43 -1.52 6.35 4.98
N GLY A 44 -0.84 5.29 4.54
CA GLY A 44 0.37 5.42 3.73
C GLY A 44 0.08 6.11 2.40
N CYS A 45 -0.96 5.68 1.67
CA CYS A 45 -1.35 6.31 0.41
C CYS A 45 -1.74 7.79 0.60
N LYS A 46 -2.52 8.12 1.63
CA LYS A 46 -2.92 9.52 1.90
C LYS A 46 -1.75 10.41 2.31
N ALA A 47 -0.77 9.89 3.05
CA ALA A 47 0.46 10.62 3.39
C ALA A 47 1.28 11.04 2.15
N HIS A 48 1.09 10.32 1.03
CA HIS A 48 1.72 10.59 -0.25
C HIS A 48 0.79 11.27 -1.28
N GLY A 49 -0.40 11.72 -0.85
CA GLY A 49 -1.32 12.50 -1.69
C GLY A 49 -2.20 11.68 -2.65
N LEU A 50 -2.35 10.38 -2.41
CA LEU A 50 -3.18 9.51 -3.24
C LEU A 50 -4.66 9.62 -2.90
N SER A 51 -5.50 9.49 -3.93
CA SER A 51 -6.95 9.54 -3.78
C SER A 51 -7.50 8.21 -3.24
N ASP A 52 -8.73 8.24 -2.72
CA ASP A 52 -9.44 7.03 -2.33
C ASP A 52 -9.60 6.06 -3.53
N GLU A 53 -9.69 6.57 -4.76
CA GLU A 53 -9.76 5.75 -5.97
C GLU A 53 -8.46 4.96 -6.20
N ASP A 54 -7.31 5.58 -5.93
CA ASP A 54 -6.01 4.94 -6.09
C ASP A 54 -5.80 3.85 -5.02
N VAL A 55 -6.25 4.11 -3.78
CA VAL A 55 -6.27 3.11 -2.70
C VAL A 55 -7.12 1.89 -3.09
N GLU A 56 -8.28 2.10 -3.70
CA GLU A 56 -9.15 1.00 -4.14
C GLU A 56 -8.50 0.13 -5.23
N LYS A 57 -7.69 0.72 -6.13
CA LYS A 57 -6.94 -0.01 -7.16
C LYS A 57 -5.89 -0.94 -6.53
N VAL A 58 -5.21 -0.49 -5.46
CA VAL A 58 -4.25 -1.31 -4.70
C VAL A 58 -4.94 -2.51 -4.04
N VAL A 59 -6.14 -2.30 -3.49
CA VAL A 59 -6.85 -3.31 -2.68
C VAL A 59 -7.56 -4.37 -3.53
N LYS A 60 -7.97 -4.02 -4.76
CA LYS A 60 -8.68 -4.93 -5.70
C LYS A 60 -7.77 -5.67 -6.69
N GLY A 61 -6.48 -5.31 -6.73
CA GLY A 61 -5.48 -5.74 -7.72
C GLY A 61 -5.04 -7.19 -7.68
#